data_AF-A0A4Q5ZEY7-F1
#
_entry.id   AF-A0A4Q5ZEY7-F1
#
_cell.length_a   1.000
_cell.length_b   1.000
_cell.length_c   1.000
_cell.angle_alpha   90.00
_cell.angle_beta   90.00
_cell.angle_gamma   90.00
#
_symmetry.space_group_name_H-M   'P 1'
#
loop_
_entity.id
_entity.type
_entity.pdbx_description
1 polymer ?
#
loop_
_entity_poly.entity_id
_entity_poly.type
_entity_poly.pdbx_seq_one_letter_code
_entity_poly.pdbx_strand_id
1 'polypeptide(L)'
;MTFTITATANTPPVSAYAWYYNNSLNMNGWQLVSGNIAGATGTNTATLTLPAAGLSQLLNYQFYCQVTEIDGVTCEQYSRAARYTYPTKAFYRAITAVATPGEWTIPGSWQMSDDGVTNFVATCAYPTAANSAAVIIPDGMKIIHSTPTNLDIDKLSVEEDGAFELGSTSALKILNGQGGADFIVKGIFTYKSSVSPNGLQFEDNTGTANDASWQLDGIKATIIKTNTASVADLRDFYNAGISTISQNSSWIYRKETTGTPITVSAGMYYPNLYFESTGGAFSWNTSNTALDGAANTMTVYGNFMVGTTPGSDPVSVYYNNINASPMQVGGNLEVNAGSLLTNLSYDNTVTAARGHGTGVEVKGNITVNGTLTLNANNKGLLKLSGIGDQIISGTGAENMNIENLEIDKLPASKVINNRKVNVYNTFAPLNSSRWEFGSGDLVLKSNFTKTARVEVLTGALITYPAAGRFVVERYINYAGNWNLL
;
A
#
# COMPACT_ATOMS: atom_id res chain seq x y z
N MET A 1 19.04 0.10 36.55
CA MET A 1 20.42 0.10 36.01
C MET A 1 20.81 1.56 35.79
N THR A 2 21.96 1.99 36.30
CA THR A 2 22.51 3.34 36.09
C THR A 2 23.83 3.20 35.33
N PHE A 3 24.04 4.04 34.32
CA PHE A 3 25.32 4.10 33.59
C PHE A 3 26.03 5.39 33.97
N THR A 4 27.30 5.26 34.36
CA THR A 4 28.09 6.36 34.88
C THR A 4 29.44 6.40 34.16
N ILE A 5 29.86 7.60 33.76
CA ILE A 5 31.16 7.87 33.16
C ILE A 5 31.89 8.85 34.08
N THR A 6 33.12 8.51 34.44
CA THR A 6 33.95 9.35 35.32
C THR A 6 35.17 9.85 34.57
N ALA A 7 35.41 11.16 34.64
CA ALA A 7 36.65 11.80 34.21
C ALA A 7 37.54 12.00 35.44
N THR A 8 38.83 11.67 35.32
CA THR A 8 39.80 11.86 36.39
C THR A 8 40.84 12.89 35.94
N ALA A 9 40.88 14.03 36.64
CA ALA A 9 41.94 15.02 36.51
C ALA A 9 42.93 14.85 37.67
N ASN A 10 44.21 14.64 37.36
CA ASN A 10 45.24 14.36 38.35
C ASN A 10 45.93 15.65 38.88
N THR A 11 45.53 16.83 38.39
CA THR A 11 46.15 18.13 38.68
C THR A 11 45.12 19.13 39.22
N PRO A 12 45.26 19.60 40.47
CA PRO A 12 44.45 20.71 41.01
C PRO A 12 45.00 22.09 40.60
N PRO A 13 44.16 23.14 40.49
CA PRO A 13 42.71 23.16 40.69
C PRO A 13 41.89 23.15 39.37
N VAL A 14 40.99 22.18 39.25
CA VAL A 14 39.95 22.15 38.20
C VAL A 14 38.84 23.14 38.57
N SER A 15 38.51 24.06 37.64
CA SER A 15 37.46 25.06 37.83
C SER A 15 36.10 24.63 37.28
N ALA A 16 36.06 23.81 36.22
CA ALA A 16 34.82 23.35 35.61
C ALA A 16 34.97 22.03 34.84
N TYR A 17 33.86 21.30 34.71
CA TYR A 17 33.70 20.16 33.82
C TYR A 17 32.55 20.45 32.85
N ALA A 18 32.68 19.98 31.61
CA ALA A 18 31.60 19.99 30.63
C ALA A 18 31.62 18.67 29.85
N TRP A 19 30.52 17.92 29.94
CA TRP A 19 30.39 16.68 29.19
C TRP A 19 29.81 16.93 27.80
N TYR A 20 30.43 16.29 26.81
CA TYR A 20 30.01 16.31 25.43
C TYR A 20 29.68 14.89 24.97
N TYR A 21 28.73 14.79 24.04
CA TYR A 21 28.34 13.54 23.42
C TYR A 21 28.21 13.70 21.91
N ASN A 22 28.40 12.59 21.20
CA ASN A 22 28.26 12.52 19.76
C ASN A 22 27.88 11.10 19.34
N ASN A 23 27.12 10.98 18.27
CA ASN A 23 26.98 9.75 17.53
C ASN A 23 27.34 10.03 16.07
N SER A 24 28.46 9.47 15.64
CA SER A 24 29.03 9.71 14.31
C SER A 24 28.11 9.30 13.16
N LEU A 25 27.04 8.54 13.42
CA LEU A 25 26.08 8.10 12.42
C LEU A 25 24.95 9.11 12.17
N ASN A 26 24.59 9.93 13.16
CA ASN A 26 23.37 10.75 13.09
C ASN A 26 23.50 12.17 13.72
N MET A 27 24.68 12.55 14.20
CA MET A 27 24.95 13.89 14.71
C MET A 27 26.07 14.57 13.93
N ASN A 28 25.90 15.88 13.68
CA ASN A 28 26.95 16.71 13.11
C ASN A 28 27.76 17.35 14.25
N GLY A 29 28.87 16.71 14.60
CA GLY A 29 29.80 17.19 15.63
C GLY A 29 29.34 16.90 17.06
N TRP A 30 30.15 17.36 18.01
CA TRP A 30 29.93 17.13 19.44
C TRP A 30 28.98 18.17 20.03
N GLN A 31 28.05 17.71 20.86
CA GLN A 31 27.09 18.58 21.55
C GLN A 31 27.23 18.43 23.07
N LEU A 32 26.85 19.45 23.83
CA LEU A 32 26.84 19.40 25.29
C LEU A 32 25.78 18.39 25.77
N VAL A 33 26.11 17.56 26.75
CA VAL A 33 25.14 16.67 27.39
C VAL A 33 24.08 17.48 28.15
N SER A 34 24.50 18.58 28.79
CA SER A 34 23.61 19.48 29.52
C SER A 34 22.55 20.08 28.60
N GLY A 35 21.28 19.85 28.92
CA GLY A 35 20.14 20.35 28.15
C GLY A 35 19.75 19.49 26.93
N ASN A 36 20.60 18.56 26.47
CA ASN A 36 20.32 17.73 25.30
C ASN A 36 20.01 16.26 25.63
N ILE A 37 20.53 15.72 26.74
CA ILE A 37 20.12 14.39 27.25
C ILE A 37 19.21 14.58 28.45
N ALA A 38 17.91 14.38 28.24
CA ALA A 38 16.89 14.53 29.28
C ALA A 38 17.14 13.58 30.46
N GLY A 39 17.23 14.12 31.67
CA GLY A 39 17.45 13.32 32.89
C GLY A 39 18.91 12.94 33.19
N ALA A 40 19.88 13.38 32.38
CA ALA A 40 21.29 13.26 32.72
C ALA A 40 21.64 14.15 33.94
N THR A 41 22.46 13.64 34.84
CA THR A 41 22.93 14.36 36.04
C THR A 41 24.46 14.37 36.11
N GLY A 42 25.04 15.35 36.80
CA GLY A 42 26.50 15.51 36.85
C GLY A 42 27.13 15.98 35.54
N THR A 43 26.37 16.66 34.69
CA THR A 43 26.84 17.17 33.38
C THR A 43 27.94 18.23 33.48
N ASN A 44 28.11 18.80 34.67
CA ASN A 44 29.12 19.79 35.03
C ASN A 44 30.06 19.33 36.17
N THR A 45 30.15 18.03 36.41
CA THR A 45 31.03 17.44 37.43
C THR A 45 31.97 16.41 36.80
N ALA A 46 32.90 15.90 37.60
CA ALA A 46 33.79 14.81 37.19
C ALA A 46 33.05 13.51 36.83
N THR A 47 31.78 13.37 37.21
CA THR A 47 31.01 12.13 37.05
C THR A 47 29.68 12.42 36.37
N LEU A 48 29.54 11.98 35.12
CA LEU A 48 28.28 12.01 34.38
C LEU A 48 27.47 10.74 34.67
N THR A 49 26.21 10.90 35.08
CA THR A 49 25.27 9.79 35.21
C THR A 49 24.13 9.95 34.21
N LEU A 50 23.94 8.92 33.39
CA LEU A 50 22.87 8.88 32.39
C LEU A 50 21.61 8.24 32.99
N PRO A 51 20.41 8.72 32.61
CA PRO A 51 19.14 8.20 33.11
C PRO A 51 18.98 6.74 32.71
N ALA A 52 18.35 5.93 33.58
CA ALA A 52 18.05 4.53 33.27
C ALA A 52 17.08 4.38 32.08
N ALA A 53 16.12 5.31 31.97
CA ALA A 53 15.20 5.39 30.85
C ALA A 53 15.91 5.96 29.62
N GLY A 54 15.79 5.29 28.47
CA GLY A 54 16.36 5.76 27.20
C GLY A 54 17.82 5.35 26.95
N LEU A 55 18.49 4.61 27.85
CA LEU A 55 19.86 4.14 27.63
C LEU A 55 20.04 3.38 26.30
N SER A 56 19.03 2.62 25.87
CA SER A 56 19.04 1.91 24.59
C SER A 56 19.21 2.82 23.37
N GLN A 57 18.72 4.05 23.43
CA GLN A 57 18.86 5.04 22.35
C GLN A 57 20.29 5.59 22.25
N LEU A 58 21.11 5.39 23.28
CA LEU A 58 22.49 5.87 23.34
C LEU A 58 23.48 4.83 22.80
N LEU A 59 23.03 3.72 22.20
CA LEU A 59 23.94 2.75 21.58
C LEU A 59 24.90 3.46 20.62
N ASN A 60 26.20 3.17 20.76
CA ASN A 60 27.27 3.72 19.93
C ASN A 60 27.56 5.20 20.13
N TYR A 61 26.83 5.90 20.99
CA TYR A 61 27.19 7.26 21.37
C TYR A 61 28.51 7.26 22.10
N GLN A 62 29.31 8.26 21.80
CA GLN A 62 30.57 8.54 22.44
C GLN A 62 30.41 9.74 23.36
N PHE A 63 31.17 9.74 24.46
CA PHE A 63 31.16 10.79 25.46
C PHE A 63 32.58 11.18 25.82
N TYR A 64 32.87 12.47 25.85
CA TYR A 64 34.11 12.99 26.44
C TYR A 64 33.81 14.11 27.44
N CYS A 65 34.76 14.37 28.32
CA CYS A 65 34.69 15.48 29.26
C CYS A 65 35.74 16.52 28.89
N GLN A 66 35.31 17.77 28.73
CA GLN A 66 36.19 18.93 28.76
C GLN A 66 36.37 19.36 30.21
N VAL A 67 37.63 19.49 30.62
CA VAL A 67 38.04 19.96 31.95
C VAL A 67 38.68 21.32 31.77
N THR A 68 38.21 22.31 32.53
CA THR A 68 38.81 23.65 32.54
C THR A 68 39.62 23.81 33.83
N GLU A 69 40.88 24.19 33.69
CA GLU A 69 41.77 24.53 34.79
C GLU A 69 42.02 26.05 34.78
N ILE A 70 42.09 26.66 35.97
CA ILE A 70 42.43 28.07 36.14
C ILE A 70 43.60 28.16 37.11
N ASP A 71 44.79 28.42 36.57
CA ASP A 71 45.99 28.75 37.33
C ASP A 71 46.72 29.93 36.64
N GLY A 72 46.17 31.14 36.79
CA GLY A 72 46.66 32.36 36.14
C GLY A 72 46.36 32.47 34.63
N VAL A 73 46.12 31.35 33.94
CA VAL A 73 45.63 31.24 32.55
C VAL A 73 44.55 30.14 32.48
N THR A 74 43.53 30.31 31.64
CA THR A 74 42.51 29.28 31.39
C THR A 74 43.05 28.23 30.43
N CYS A 75 43.12 26.98 30.88
CA CYS A 75 43.52 25.84 30.07
C CYS A 75 42.36 24.86 29.93
N GLU A 76 42.06 24.43 28.70
CA GLU A 76 41.06 23.41 28.41
C GLU A 76 41.75 22.09 28.06
N GLN A 77 41.38 21.02 28.77
CA GLN A 77 41.86 19.66 28.52
C GLN A 77 40.67 18.77 28.19
N TYR A 78 40.86 17.81 27.29
CA TYR A 78 39.80 16.90 26.85
C TYR A 78 40.14 15.47 27.21
N SER A 79 39.18 14.75 27.80
CA SER A 79 39.32 13.31 28.00
C SER A 79 39.31 12.58 26.65
N ARG A 80 39.80 11.33 26.65
CA ARG A 80 39.44 10.41 25.56
C ARG A 80 37.95 10.16 25.56
N ALA A 81 37.38 9.96 24.37
CA ALA A 81 35.99 9.60 24.23
C ALA A 81 35.75 8.14 24.66
N ALA A 82 34.72 7.92 25.48
CA ALA A 82 34.22 6.59 25.85
C ALA A 82 32.96 6.30 25.04
N ARG A 83 32.86 5.11 24.43
CA ARG A 83 31.68 4.66 23.69
C ARG A 83 30.74 3.88 24.61
N TYR A 84 29.45 4.20 24.58
CA TYR A 84 28.42 3.41 25.22
C TYR A 84 28.00 2.24 24.33
N THR A 85 27.98 1.04 24.89
CA THR A 85 27.52 -0.18 24.25
C THR A 85 26.72 -1.03 25.23
N TYR A 86 25.72 -1.76 24.76
CA TYR A 86 25.03 -2.81 25.52
C TYR A 86 25.00 -4.13 24.73
N PRO A 87 24.85 -5.30 25.38
CA PRO A 87 24.72 -6.57 24.69
C PRO A 87 23.51 -6.54 23.75
N THR A 88 23.77 -6.63 22.45
CA THR A 88 22.76 -6.80 21.41
C THR A 88 23.07 -8.07 20.64
N LYS A 89 22.09 -8.58 19.90
CA LYS A 89 22.25 -9.77 19.05
C LYS A 89 21.70 -9.48 17.66
N ALA A 90 22.20 -10.19 16.66
CA ALA A 90 21.92 -9.91 15.27
C ALA A 90 20.42 -9.96 14.91
N PHE A 91 19.62 -10.80 15.58
CA PHE A 91 18.23 -11.01 15.24
C PHE A 91 17.30 -10.58 16.37
N TYR A 92 16.26 -9.83 16.03
CA TYR A 92 15.19 -9.46 16.93
C TYR A 92 13.88 -10.12 16.48
N ARG A 93 13.04 -10.52 17.43
CA ARG A 93 11.65 -10.93 17.14
C ARG A 93 10.68 -10.42 18.18
N ALA A 94 9.42 -10.21 17.78
CA ALA A 94 8.38 -9.85 18.72
C ALA A 94 8.11 -10.98 19.73
N ILE A 95 7.61 -10.65 20.93
CA ILE A 95 7.28 -11.62 21.98
C ILE A 95 5.76 -11.77 22.18
N THR A 96 5.32 -12.99 22.46
CA THR A 96 3.93 -13.36 22.78
C THR A 96 3.42 -12.85 24.11
N ALA A 97 4.30 -12.44 25.03
CA ALA A 97 3.94 -12.11 26.41
C ALA A 97 3.49 -10.65 26.63
N VAL A 98 3.50 -9.80 25.59
CA VAL A 98 2.98 -8.44 25.65
C VAL A 98 1.51 -8.39 25.22
N ALA A 99 0.78 -7.36 25.67
CA ALA A 99 -0.54 -7.06 25.15
C ALA A 99 -0.45 -6.85 23.63
N THR A 100 -1.21 -7.62 22.86
CA THR A 100 -1.29 -7.46 21.41
C THR A 100 -2.35 -6.40 21.09
N PRO A 101 -2.01 -5.29 20.41
CA PRO A 101 -0.76 -5.04 19.70
C PRO A 101 0.41 -4.55 20.58
N GLY A 102 1.62 -5.05 20.30
CA GLY A 102 2.86 -4.48 20.85
C GLY A 102 3.27 -3.21 20.11
N GLU A 103 4.05 -2.34 20.76
CA GLU A 103 4.60 -1.11 20.17
C GLU A 103 6.09 -1.27 19.88
N TRP A 104 6.52 -0.85 18.70
CA TRP A 104 7.89 -1.06 18.22
C TRP A 104 8.92 -0.46 19.17
N THR A 105 8.70 0.75 19.66
CA THR A 105 9.68 1.48 20.48
C THR A 105 9.72 1.01 21.94
N ILE A 106 8.91 0.02 22.34
CA ILE A 106 8.92 -0.57 23.68
C ILE A 106 9.85 -1.79 23.69
N PRO A 107 10.99 -1.76 24.41
CA PRO A 107 11.91 -2.90 24.49
C PRO A 107 11.26 -4.20 24.96
N GLY A 108 10.27 -4.10 25.85
CA GLY A 108 9.51 -5.24 26.35
C GLY A 108 8.67 -5.96 25.30
N SER A 109 8.51 -5.41 24.09
CA SER A 109 7.86 -6.09 22.97
C SER A 109 8.79 -7.04 22.21
N TRP A 110 10.07 -7.08 22.56
CA TRP A 110 11.11 -7.76 21.78
C TRP A 110 11.92 -8.76 22.60
N GLN A 111 12.49 -9.73 21.89
CA GLN A 111 13.54 -10.65 22.33
C GLN A 111 14.58 -10.75 21.21
N MET A 112 15.80 -11.15 21.54
CA MET A 112 16.92 -11.17 20.59
C MET A 112 17.68 -12.50 20.61
N SER A 113 18.24 -12.91 19.47
CA SER A 113 19.06 -14.12 19.29
C SER A 113 20.25 -13.86 18.35
N ASP A 114 21.31 -14.66 18.47
CA ASP A 114 22.47 -14.62 17.58
C ASP A 114 22.19 -15.35 16.25
N ASP A 115 21.25 -16.30 16.24
CA ASP A 115 20.97 -17.19 15.10
C ASP A 115 19.62 -16.93 14.41
N GLY A 116 18.72 -16.16 15.05
CA GLY A 116 17.38 -15.87 14.54
C GLY A 116 16.39 -17.04 14.60
N VAL A 117 16.76 -18.18 15.18
CA VAL A 117 15.96 -19.41 15.19
C VAL A 117 15.69 -19.88 16.62
N THR A 118 16.73 -20.01 17.44
CA THR A 118 16.65 -20.55 18.81
C THR A 118 17.17 -19.55 19.85
N ASN A 119 17.08 -19.90 21.14
CA ASN A 119 17.76 -19.17 22.23
C ASN A 119 17.49 -17.67 22.31
N PHE A 120 16.27 -17.24 21.99
CA PHE A 120 15.89 -15.84 22.16
C PHE A 120 15.84 -15.46 23.64
N VAL A 121 16.49 -14.34 23.96
CA VAL A 121 16.58 -13.78 25.31
C VAL A 121 15.96 -12.39 25.36
N ALA A 122 15.55 -11.94 26.54
CA ALA A 122 15.04 -10.59 26.73
C ALA A 122 16.08 -9.54 26.32
N THR A 123 15.61 -8.42 25.75
CA THR A 123 16.43 -7.26 25.35
C THR A 123 16.05 -6.04 26.19
N CYS A 124 17.00 -5.11 26.35
CA CYS A 124 16.76 -3.81 26.97
C CYS A 124 16.57 -2.69 25.93
N ALA A 125 16.56 -3.04 24.64
CA ALA A 125 16.36 -2.13 23.52
C ALA A 125 15.36 -2.69 22.50
N TYR A 126 14.78 -1.81 21.69
CA TYR A 126 14.02 -2.17 20.50
C TYR A 126 14.96 -2.26 19.28
N PRO A 127 14.59 -3.01 18.22
CA PRO A 127 15.42 -3.16 17.04
C PRO A 127 15.51 -1.88 16.21
N THR A 128 16.72 -1.65 15.68
CA THR A 128 17.12 -0.56 14.77
C THR A 128 18.24 -1.08 13.86
N ALA A 129 18.50 -0.46 12.72
CA ALA A 129 19.65 -0.79 11.87
C ALA A 129 21.00 -0.76 12.61
N ALA A 130 21.14 0.06 13.66
CA ALA A 130 22.38 0.14 14.43
C ALA A 130 22.63 -1.05 15.38
N ASN A 131 21.60 -1.87 15.65
CA ASN A 131 21.68 -2.95 16.64
C ASN A 131 21.12 -4.29 16.15
N SER A 132 20.47 -4.35 15.00
CA SER A 132 19.87 -5.57 14.46
C SER A 132 20.19 -5.71 12.99
N ALA A 133 20.58 -6.91 12.59
CA ALA A 133 20.72 -7.28 11.18
C ALA A 133 19.37 -7.68 10.57
N ALA A 134 18.45 -8.22 11.38
CA ALA A 134 17.10 -8.55 10.95
C ALA A 134 16.08 -8.53 12.10
N VAL A 135 14.85 -8.22 11.74
CA VAL A 135 13.68 -8.17 12.62
C VAL A 135 12.59 -9.08 12.08
N ILE A 136 11.98 -9.86 12.96
CA ILE A 136 10.93 -10.83 12.63
C ILE A 136 9.68 -10.53 13.44
N ILE A 137 8.55 -10.36 12.77
CA ILE A 137 7.22 -10.37 13.38
C ILE A 137 6.63 -11.76 13.11
N PRO A 138 6.67 -12.67 14.11
CA PRO A 138 6.26 -14.06 13.90
C PRO A 138 4.73 -14.19 13.87
N ASP A 139 4.28 -15.39 13.52
CA ASP A 139 2.87 -15.75 13.46
C ASP A 139 2.08 -15.39 14.73
N GLY A 140 0.88 -14.85 14.53
CA GLY A 140 -0.04 -14.44 15.60
C GLY A 140 0.33 -13.12 16.29
N MET A 141 1.49 -12.53 16.00
CA MET A 141 1.92 -11.28 16.62
C MET A 141 1.50 -10.06 15.81
N LYS A 142 1.15 -8.97 16.50
CA LYS A 142 0.97 -7.64 15.89
C LYS A 142 1.89 -6.62 16.54
N ILE A 143 2.71 -5.95 15.73
CA ILE A 143 3.53 -4.80 16.14
C ILE A 143 3.04 -3.54 15.42
N ILE A 144 2.96 -2.43 16.15
CA ILE A 144 2.67 -1.09 15.63
C ILE A 144 3.90 -0.22 15.86
N HIS A 145 4.29 0.58 14.86
CA HIS A 145 5.20 1.72 15.05
C HIS A 145 4.37 2.99 14.94
N SER A 146 4.00 3.59 16.08
CA SER A 146 3.16 4.79 16.15
C SER A 146 3.93 6.04 16.59
N THR A 147 5.18 5.87 17.02
CA THR A 147 6.03 6.95 17.50
C THR A 147 6.47 7.85 16.33
N PRO A 148 6.42 9.20 16.45
CA PRO A 148 6.78 10.14 15.38
C PRO A 148 8.30 10.27 15.21
N THR A 149 8.97 9.14 14.98
CA THR A 149 10.41 9.04 14.76
C THR A 149 10.66 8.19 13.53
N ASN A 150 11.71 8.53 12.78
CA ASN A 150 12.19 7.67 11.71
C ASN A 150 12.70 6.36 12.32
N LEU A 151 12.20 5.26 11.81
CA LEU A 151 12.66 3.94 12.15
C LEU A 151 13.49 3.40 10.99
N ASP A 152 14.79 3.24 11.23
CA ASP A 152 15.72 2.69 10.27
C ASP A 152 15.95 1.21 10.60
N ILE A 153 15.78 0.32 9.62
CA ILE A 153 15.92 -1.14 9.76
C ILE A 153 16.64 -1.72 8.55
N ASP A 154 17.56 -2.65 8.80
CA ASP A 154 18.23 -3.35 7.72
C ASP A 154 17.29 -4.35 7.03
N LYS A 155 16.66 -5.25 7.80
CA LYS A 155 15.75 -6.27 7.28
C LYS A 155 14.54 -6.48 8.20
N LEU A 156 13.36 -6.60 7.62
CA LEU A 156 12.09 -6.87 8.31
C LEU A 156 11.31 -7.99 7.61
N SER A 157 10.92 -9.01 8.37
CA SER A 157 9.99 -10.04 7.92
C SER A 157 8.70 -10.01 8.77
N VAL A 158 7.55 -10.03 8.09
CA VAL A 158 6.23 -10.26 8.70
C VAL A 158 5.76 -11.64 8.26
N GLU A 159 5.76 -12.61 9.15
CA GLU A 159 5.37 -13.99 8.85
C GLU A 159 3.86 -14.13 8.61
N GLU A 160 3.41 -15.30 8.13
CA GLU A 160 2.09 -15.53 7.52
C GLU A 160 0.90 -15.07 8.36
N ASP A 161 0.94 -15.28 9.67
CA ASP A 161 -0.10 -14.83 10.60
C ASP A 161 0.34 -13.62 11.44
N GLY A 162 1.48 -13.02 11.10
CA GLY A 162 1.99 -11.79 11.69
C GLY A 162 1.36 -10.53 11.11
N ALA A 163 1.40 -9.44 11.86
CA ALA A 163 0.92 -8.13 11.40
C ALA A 163 1.87 -7.00 11.81
N PHE A 164 2.17 -6.13 10.87
CA PHE A 164 2.90 -4.89 11.09
C PHE A 164 2.04 -3.68 10.69
N GLU A 165 2.00 -2.65 11.54
CA GLU A 165 1.32 -1.40 11.24
C GLU A 165 2.28 -0.23 11.37
N LEU A 166 2.48 0.50 10.27
CA LEU A 166 3.19 1.77 10.29
C LEU A 166 2.18 2.90 10.53
N GLY A 167 2.29 3.55 11.69
CA GLY A 167 1.38 4.59 12.16
C GLY A 167 1.39 5.87 11.33
N SER A 168 0.41 6.73 11.57
CA SER A 168 0.15 7.91 10.72
C SER A 168 1.22 8.99 10.73
N THR A 169 1.96 9.09 11.81
CA THR A 169 3.05 10.06 12.01
C THR A 169 4.43 9.42 11.92
N SER A 170 4.50 8.14 11.58
CA SER A 170 5.72 7.34 11.65
C SER A 170 6.29 7.08 10.26
N ALA A 171 7.62 6.99 10.21
CA ALA A 171 8.37 6.64 9.02
C ALA A 171 9.11 5.32 9.23
N LEU A 172 9.22 4.51 8.18
CA LEU A 172 10.07 3.32 8.14
C LEU A 172 11.01 3.43 6.95
N LYS A 173 12.31 3.27 7.21
CA LYS A 173 13.36 3.24 6.21
C LYS A 173 14.02 1.88 6.22
N ILE A 174 14.01 1.21 5.08
CA ILE A 174 14.68 -0.08 4.87
C ILE A 174 16.02 0.19 4.17
N LEU A 175 17.10 -0.34 4.74
CA LEU A 175 18.47 0.10 4.43
C LEU A 175 19.39 -0.94 3.79
N ASN A 176 19.04 -2.23 3.87
CA ASN A 176 19.90 -3.29 3.38
C ASN A 176 19.61 -3.56 1.89
N GLY A 177 20.64 -3.72 1.06
CA GLY A 177 20.54 -3.92 -0.40
C GLY A 177 21.34 -5.14 -0.87
N GLN A 178 21.58 -6.10 0.02
CA GLN A 178 22.48 -7.26 -0.23
C GLN A 178 21.80 -8.46 -0.90
N GLY A 179 20.96 -8.20 -1.91
CA GLY A 179 20.33 -9.21 -2.75
C GLY A 179 19.10 -9.88 -2.12
N GLY A 180 18.04 -10.01 -2.93
CA GLY A 180 16.72 -10.42 -2.43
C GLY A 180 15.98 -9.27 -1.75
N ALA A 181 14.81 -9.57 -1.20
CA ALA A 181 13.99 -8.58 -0.50
C ALA A 181 14.41 -8.40 0.97
N ASP A 182 14.39 -7.15 1.41
CA ASP A 182 14.77 -6.70 2.75
C ASP A 182 13.54 -6.42 3.60
N PHE A 183 12.43 -6.03 2.97
CA PHE A 183 11.13 -6.05 3.61
C PHE A 183 10.24 -7.14 3.01
N ILE A 184 9.98 -8.19 3.78
CA ILE A 184 9.22 -9.37 3.34
C ILE A 184 7.89 -9.40 4.09
N VAL A 185 6.79 -9.31 3.36
CA VAL A 185 5.44 -9.37 3.92
C VAL A 185 4.77 -10.68 3.48
N LYS A 186 4.59 -11.61 4.42
CA LYS A 186 3.81 -12.84 4.26
C LYS A 186 2.47 -12.80 4.98
N GLY A 187 2.38 -12.01 6.05
CA GLY A 187 1.16 -11.69 6.77
C GLY A 187 0.59 -10.33 6.35
N ILE A 188 0.24 -9.48 7.32
CA ILE A 188 -0.43 -8.20 7.04
C ILE A 188 0.52 -7.03 7.28
N PHE A 189 0.66 -6.16 6.28
CA PHE A 189 1.25 -4.83 6.45
C PHE A 189 0.18 -3.74 6.30
N THR A 190 -0.04 -2.97 7.35
CA THR A 190 -0.95 -1.82 7.34
C THR A 190 -0.15 -0.52 7.23
N TYR A 191 -0.29 0.16 6.10
CA TYR A 191 0.45 1.38 5.77
C TYR A 191 -0.41 2.63 6.02
N LYS A 192 -0.36 3.13 7.26
CA LYS A 192 -1.15 4.31 7.69
C LYS A 192 -0.37 5.62 7.66
N SER A 193 0.90 5.63 7.29
CA SER A 193 1.68 6.86 7.28
C SER A 193 1.01 7.94 6.42
N SER A 194 1.05 9.17 6.95
CA SER A 194 0.64 10.40 6.28
C SER A 194 1.83 11.34 6.06
N VAL A 195 3.02 10.92 6.50
CA VAL A 195 4.23 11.71 6.43
C VAL A 195 4.71 11.76 4.98
N SER A 196 4.90 12.96 4.46
CA SER A 196 5.59 13.22 3.20
C SER A 196 6.83 14.06 3.52
N PRO A 197 8.02 13.70 3.02
CA PRO A 197 8.32 12.58 2.13
C PRO A 197 8.57 11.23 2.86
N ASN A 198 8.52 11.19 4.19
CA ASN A 198 9.05 10.09 5.01
C ASN A 198 7.97 9.08 5.45
N GLY A 199 7.31 8.41 4.51
CA GLY A 199 6.40 7.30 4.81
C GLY A 199 7.16 5.98 4.96
N LEU A 200 7.11 5.15 3.92
CA LEU A 200 8.00 4.00 3.75
C LEU A 200 9.09 4.38 2.74
N GLN A 201 10.34 4.14 3.06
CA GLN A 201 11.50 4.47 2.22
C GLN A 201 12.39 3.24 2.05
N PHE A 202 12.99 3.15 0.87
CA PHE A 202 13.99 2.16 0.52
C PHE A 202 15.24 2.89 0.10
N GLU A 203 16.34 2.68 0.81
CA GLU A 203 17.63 3.28 0.48
C GLU A 203 18.71 2.23 0.65
N ASP A 204 19.80 2.39 -0.10
CA ASP A 204 21.05 1.69 0.19
C ASP A 204 21.88 2.51 1.21
N ASN A 205 22.37 1.84 2.26
CA ASN A 205 23.35 2.39 3.20
C ASN A 205 24.66 2.90 2.55
N THR A 206 24.92 2.59 1.27
CA THR A 206 26.15 3.00 0.55
C THR A 206 25.95 4.08 -0.51
N GLY A 207 24.72 4.55 -0.76
CA GLY A 207 24.45 5.61 -1.73
C GLY A 207 24.72 5.23 -3.19
N THR A 208 24.74 3.93 -3.51
CA THR A 208 24.87 3.41 -4.88
C THR A 208 23.65 2.57 -5.25
N ALA A 209 23.39 2.39 -6.54
CA ALA A 209 22.12 1.92 -7.13
C ALA A 209 21.78 0.43 -6.91
N ASN A 210 21.98 -0.10 -5.69
CA ASN A 210 21.48 -1.40 -5.24
C ASN A 210 20.48 -1.17 -4.10
N ASP A 211 19.40 -0.47 -4.42
CA ASP A 211 18.41 -0.04 -3.44
C ASP A 211 17.79 -1.23 -2.71
N ALA A 212 17.55 -1.06 -1.41
CA ALA A 212 16.76 -1.99 -0.63
C ALA A 212 15.44 -2.32 -1.36
N SER A 213 14.98 -3.55 -1.25
CA SER A 213 13.75 -3.97 -1.94
C SER A 213 12.76 -4.63 -1.01
N TRP A 214 11.52 -4.77 -1.48
CA TRP A 214 10.48 -5.43 -0.71
C TRP A 214 9.71 -6.45 -1.54
N GLN A 215 9.06 -7.40 -0.87
CA GLN A 215 8.21 -8.37 -1.52
C GLN A 215 6.96 -8.68 -0.71
N LEU A 216 5.89 -8.96 -1.45
CA LEU A 216 4.64 -9.52 -0.94
C LEU A 216 4.61 -10.99 -1.35
N ASP A 217 4.67 -11.89 -0.37
CA ASP A 217 4.91 -13.32 -0.61
C ASP A 217 3.93 -14.20 0.17
N GLY A 218 3.07 -14.93 -0.55
CA GLY A 218 2.14 -15.89 0.04
C GLY A 218 0.67 -15.48 -0.07
N ILE A 219 -0.21 -16.42 0.30
CA ILE A 219 -1.67 -16.29 0.14
C ILE A 219 -2.34 -15.42 1.21
N LYS A 220 -1.73 -15.32 2.40
CA LYS A 220 -2.18 -14.44 3.48
C LYS A 220 -1.58 -13.03 3.37
N ALA A 221 -0.57 -12.87 2.52
CA ALA A 221 0.19 -11.65 2.35
C ALA A 221 -0.74 -10.52 1.89
N THR A 222 -0.88 -9.48 2.72
CA THR A 222 -1.84 -8.40 2.50
C THR A 222 -1.23 -7.04 2.81
N ILE A 223 -1.41 -6.08 1.89
CA ILE A 223 -1.17 -4.66 2.16
C ILE A 223 -2.51 -3.96 2.39
N ILE A 224 -2.60 -3.16 3.44
CA ILE A 224 -3.74 -2.32 3.75
C ILE A 224 -3.29 -0.86 3.74
N LYS A 225 -3.69 -0.10 2.73
CA LYS A 225 -3.37 1.32 2.57
C LYS A 225 -4.54 2.19 3.02
N THR A 226 -4.31 3.08 3.99
CA THR A 226 -5.39 3.89 4.60
C THR A 226 -5.22 5.41 4.53
N ASN A 227 -3.98 5.90 4.37
CA ASN A 227 -3.64 7.32 4.53
C ASN A 227 -2.89 7.91 3.32
N THR A 228 -2.39 9.13 3.46
CA THR A 228 -1.91 9.96 2.34
C THR A 228 -0.45 9.78 1.94
N ALA A 229 0.34 8.94 2.60
CA ALA A 229 1.69 8.69 2.10
C ALA A 229 1.65 8.00 0.71
N SER A 230 2.62 8.32 -0.15
CA SER A 230 2.69 7.75 -1.50
C SER A 230 2.86 6.23 -1.45
N VAL A 231 2.31 5.55 -2.46
CA VAL A 231 2.55 4.11 -2.72
C VAL A 231 3.49 3.91 -3.92
N ALA A 232 4.06 4.99 -4.47
CA ALA A 232 5.01 4.90 -5.58
C ALA A 232 6.25 4.07 -5.21
N ASP A 233 6.78 4.23 -3.98
CA ASP A 233 7.93 3.45 -3.53
C ASP A 233 7.61 1.94 -3.44
N LEU A 234 6.36 1.59 -3.12
CA LEU A 234 5.93 0.20 -3.15
C LEU A 234 5.92 -0.35 -4.60
N ARG A 235 5.64 0.48 -5.60
CA ARG A 235 5.77 0.09 -7.03
C ARG A 235 7.24 0.00 -7.44
N ASP A 236 8.02 1.01 -7.13
CA ASP A 236 9.34 1.21 -7.72
C ASP A 236 10.42 0.30 -7.10
N PHE A 237 10.28 -0.07 -5.82
CA PHE A 237 11.24 -0.90 -5.09
C PHE A 237 10.76 -2.34 -4.82
N TYR A 238 9.75 -2.83 -5.56
CA TYR A 238 9.36 -4.24 -5.47
C TYR A 238 10.49 -5.13 -6.01
N ASN A 239 10.87 -6.16 -5.25
CA ASN A 239 11.94 -7.10 -5.60
C ASN A 239 11.62 -7.80 -6.94
N ALA A 240 12.58 -7.79 -7.87
CA ALA A 240 12.42 -8.24 -9.26
C ALA A 240 11.43 -7.43 -10.13
N GLY A 241 10.94 -6.28 -9.64
CA GLY A 241 10.04 -5.35 -10.33
C GLY A 241 8.57 -5.67 -10.11
N ILE A 242 7.73 -4.64 -9.93
CA ILE A 242 6.31 -4.81 -9.53
C ILE A 242 5.49 -5.73 -10.45
N SER A 243 5.87 -5.87 -11.72
CA SER A 243 5.22 -6.78 -12.66
C SER A 243 5.31 -8.25 -12.26
N THR A 244 6.19 -8.63 -11.33
CA THR A 244 6.32 -10.01 -10.83
C THR A 244 5.50 -10.28 -9.55
N ILE A 245 4.68 -9.33 -9.10
CA ILE A 245 3.87 -9.50 -7.88
C ILE A 245 2.95 -10.72 -7.96
N SER A 246 2.91 -11.50 -6.88
CA SER A 246 2.13 -12.73 -6.82
C SER A 246 0.62 -12.47 -6.84
N GLN A 247 -0.11 -13.14 -7.74
CA GLN A 247 -1.58 -13.06 -7.80
C GLN A 247 -2.30 -13.59 -6.54
N ASN A 248 -1.61 -14.34 -5.69
CA ASN A 248 -2.20 -14.98 -4.51
C ASN A 248 -2.32 -14.03 -3.32
N SER A 249 -1.65 -12.89 -3.36
CA SER A 249 -1.64 -11.91 -2.28
C SER A 249 -2.79 -10.89 -2.43
N SER A 250 -2.94 -9.99 -1.47
CA SER A 250 -4.02 -8.98 -1.48
C SER A 250 -3.51 -7.56 -1.28
N TRP A 251 -4.13 -6.61 -1.97
CA TRP A 251 -3.93 -5.18 -1.80
C TRP A 251 -5.27 -4.52 -1.53
N ILE A 252 -5.38 -3.83 -0.39
CA ILE A 252 -6.62 -3.20 0.06
C ILE A 252 -6.39 -1.70 0.20
N TYR A 253 -7.13 -0.92 -0.59
CA TYR A 253 -7.33 0.49 -0.30
C TYR A 253 -8.53 0.63 0.64
N ARG A 254 -8.26 0.97 1.90
CA ARG A 254 -9.28 1.05 2.96
C ARG A 254 -9.41 2.48 3.46
N LYS A 255 -10.59 3.09 3.30
CA LYS A 255 -10.91 4.31 4.03
C LYS A 255 -11.30 3.96 5.46
N GLU A 256 -10.54 4.43 6.45
CA GLU A 256 -10.93 4.37 7.87
C GLU A 256 -11.61 5.69 8.28
N THR A 257 -12.02 5.85 9.54
CA THR A 257 -12.62 7.11 10.03
C THR A 257 -11.70 8.31 9.78
N THR A 258 -10.38 8.12 9.93
CA THR A 258 -9.36 9.14 9.67
C THR A 258 -8.45 8.70 8.53
N GLY A 259 -7.77 9.66 7.89
CA GLY A 259 -6.91 9.40 6.73
C GLY A 259 -7.70 9.28 5.42
N THR A 260 -6.95 9.46 4.33
CA THR A 260 -7.44 9.32 2.95
C THR A 260 -6.43 8.49 2.17
N PRO A 261 -6.80 7.28 1.71
CA PRO A 261 -5.87 6.42 1.00
C PRO A 261 -5.59 6.98 -0.40
N ILE A 262 -4.31 7.26 -0.68
CA ILE A 262 -3.84 7.61 -2.02
C ILE A 262 -3.64 6.35 -2.85
N THR A 263 -3.97 6.42 -4.14
CA THR A 263 -3.83 5.31 -5.09
C THR A 263 -2.74 5.61 -6.13
N VAL A 264 -2.36 4.58 -6.88
CA VAL A 264 -1.51 4.70 -8.08
C VAL A 264 -2.05 3.77 -9.14
N SER A 265 -2.12 4.19 -10.40
CA SER A 265 -2.57 3.30 -11.48
C SER A 265 -1.54 3.12 -12.59
N ALA A 266 -0.88 4.19 -13.01
CA ALA A 266 0.09 4.14 -14.10
C ALA A 266 1.29 3.23 -13.78
N GLY A 267 1.40 2.12 -14.53
CA GLY A 267 2.51 1.16 -14.41
C GLY A 267 2.44 0.29 -13.17
N MET A 268 1.29 0.26 -12.51
CA MET A 268 1.09 -0.52 -11.30
C MET A 268 0.52 -1.90 -11.62
N TYR A 269 1.07 -2.92 -10.96
CA TYR A 269 0.58 -4.28 -10.98
C TYR A 269 0.10 -4.62 -9.57
N TYR A 270 -1.16 -5.03 -9.47
CA TYR A 270 -1.79 -5.43 -8.23
C TYR A 270 -2.00 -6.95 -8.22
N PRO A 271 -2.00 -7.58 -7.03
CA PRO A 271 -2.37 -8.98 -6.88
C PRO A 271 -3.91 -9.07 -6.93
N ASN A 272 -4.59 -9.51 -5.87
CA ASN A 272 -6.01 -9.19 -5.69
C ASN A 272 -6.15 -7.74 -5.21
N LEU A 273 -7.06 -6.96 -5.80
CA LEU A 273 -7.26 -5.55 -5.47
C LEU A 273 -8.65 -5.30 -4.88
N TYR A 274 -8.68 -4.65 -3.72
CA TYR A 274 -9.91 -4.35 -2.99
C TYR A 274 -10.01 -2.86 -2.69
N PHE A 275 -11.23 -2.33 -2.82
CA PHE A 275 -11.61 -1.01 -2.32
C PHE A 275 -12.72 -1.16 -1.30
N GLU A 276 -12.50 -0.66 -0.08
CA GLU A 276 -13.48 -0.74 1.00
C GLU A 276 -13.42 0.46 1.95
N SER A 277 -14.48 0.64 2.73
CA SER A 277 -14.51 1.67 3.76
C SER A 277 -15.07 1.15 5.08
N THR A 278 -14.36 1.43 6.17
CA THR A 278 -14.80 1.17 7.54
C THR A 278 -15.13 2.47 8.28
N GLY A 279 -15.02 3.62 7.60
CA GLY A 279 -15.18 4.97 8.17
C GLY A 279 -16.33 5.78 7.58
N GLY A 280 -17.37 5.15 7.03
CA GLY A 280 -18.45 5.79 6.29
C GLY A 280 -18.29 5.68 4.78
N ALA A 281 -19.35 5.98 4.02
CA ALA A 281 -19.30 5.94 2.57
C ALA A 281 -18.17 6.82 1.99
N PHE A 282 -17.44 6.31 1.00
CA PHE A 282 -16.26 7.00 0.47
C PHE A 282 -16.16 6.94 -1.05
N SER A 283 -15.61 8.00 -1.66
CA SER A 283 -15.38 8.08 -3.09
C SER A 283 -13.90 8.36 -3.38
N TRP A 284 -13.28 7.48 -4.17
CA TRP A 284 -11.97 7.69 -4.79
C TRP A 284 -12.15 8.54 -6.05
N ASN A 285 -12.44 9.83 -5.85
CA ASN A 285 -12.83 10.78 -6.90
C ASN A 285 -12.07 12.12 -6.83
N THR A 286 -10.81 12.08 -6.42
CA THR A 286 -9.93 13.25 -6.42
C THR A 286 -8.61 12.89 -7.11
N SER A 287 -7.82 13.91 -7.49
CA SER A 287 -6.52 13.71 -8.16
C SER A 287 -5.59 12.67 -7.52
N ASN A 288 -5.60 12.53 -6.20
CA ASN A 288 -4.71 11.61 -5.49
C ASN A 288 -5.38 10.26 -5.15
N THR A 289 -6.67 10.11 -5.40
CA THR A 289 -7.43 8.92 -4.96
C THR A 289 -8.05 8.18 -6.13
N ALA A 290 -8.46 8.87 -7.19
CA ALA A 290 -8.90 8.24 -8.42
C ALA A 290 -7.76 7.45 -9.07
N LEU A 291 -8.11 6.38 -9.78
CA LEU A 291 -7.15 5.59 -10.54
C LEU A 291 -6.83 6.32 -11.85
N ASP A 292 -5.95 7.32 -11.82
CA ASP A 292 -5.60 8.18 -12.95
C ASP A 292 -4.23 7.86 -13.58
N GLY A 293 -3.97 8.43 -14.76
CA GLY A 293 -2.74 8.20 -15.51
C GLY A 293 -2.96 8.18 -17.03
N ALA A 294 -1.87 8.23 -17.79
CA ALA A 294 -1.90 8.16 -19.26
C ALA A 294 -0.77 7.31 -19.84
N ALA A 295 0.41 7.34 -19.22
CA ALA A 295 1.63 6.74 -19.76
C ALA A 295 1.57 5.20 -19.83
N ASN A 296 0.96 4.55 -18.84
CA ASN A 296 0.94 3.10 -18.69
C ASN A 296 -0.45 2.63 -18.24
N THR A 297 -0.81 1.41 -18.62
CA THR A 297 -2.01 0.74 -18.09
C THR A 297 -1.78 0.26 -16.64
N MET A 298 -2.85 -0.22 -16.02
CA MET A 298 -2.91 -0.86 -14.73
C MET A 298 -3.32 -2.33 -14.91
N THR A 299 -2.66 -3.23 -14.19
CA THR A 299 -2.96 -4.67 -14.21
C THR A 299 -3.30 -5.16 -12.81
N VAL A 300 -4.36 -5.94 -12.70
CA VAL A 300 -4.75 -6.70 -11.50
C VAL A 300 -4.63 -8.18 -11.88
N TYR A 301 -3.64 -8.89 -11.34
CA TYR A 301 -3.45 -10.31 -11.69
C TYR A 301 -4.55 -11.20 -11.10
N GLY A 302 -5.03 -10.85 -9.90
CA GLY A 302 -6.12 -11.55 -9.23
C GLY A 302 -7.49 -10.92 -9.50
N ASN A 303 -8.34 -10.97 -8.47
CA ASN A 303 -9.68 -10.39 -8.50
C ASN A 303 -9.63 -8.87 -8.27
N PHE A 304 -10.56 -8.14 -8.89
CA PHE A 304 -10.81 -6.73 -8.62
C PHE A 304 -12.17 -6.55 -7.96
N MET A 305 -12.18 -6.08 -6.71
CA MET A 305 -13.34 -6.01 -5.85
C MET A 305 -13.60 -4.56 -5.43
N VAL A 306 -14.80 -4.06 -5.75
CA VAL A 306 -15.25 -2.71 -5.39
C VAL A 306 -16.39 -2.83 -4.38
N GLY A 307 -16.08 -2.51 -3.13
CA GLY A 307 -17.00 -2.68 -2.00
C GLY A 307 -16.97 -4.09 -1.40
N THR A 308 -17.37 -4.13 -0.13
CA THR A 308 -17.53 -5.26 0.81
C THR A 308 -16.69 -6.53 0.63
N THR A 309 -15.72 -6.67 1.53
CA THR A 309 -15.68 -7.77 2.53
C THR A 309 -16.86 -7.59 3.51
N PRO A 310 -17.51 -8.62 4.10
CA PRO A 310 -18.72 -8.42 4.91
C PRO A 310 -18.54 -7.36 6.02
N GLY A 311 -19.34 -6.28 5.98
CA GLY A 311 -19.38 -5.24 7.03
C GLY A 311 -18.85 -3.84 6.68
N SER A 312 -18.49 -3.54 5.42
CA SER A 312 -18.00 -2.21 5.00
C SER A 312 -19.09 -1.27 4.47
N ASP A 313 -18.91 0.04 4.61
CA ASP A 313 -19.75 1.06 3.98
C ASP A 313 -19.63 1.08 2.44
N PRO A 314 -20.63 1.61 1.70
CA PRO A 314 -20.57 1.71 0.25
C PRO A 314 -19.40 2.56 -0.25
N VAL A 315 -18.82 2.19 -1.39
CA VAL A 315 -17.72 2.95 -1.98
C VAL A 315 -17.89 3.26 -3.47
N SER A 316 -17.28 4.35 -3.94
CA SER A 316 -17.22 4.69 -5.36
C SER A 316 -15.77 4.78 -5.84
N VAL A 317 -15.43 4.04 -6.90
CA VAL A 317 -14.11 4.00 -7.50
C VAL A 317 -14.16 4.61 -8.90
N TYR A 318 -13.33 5.62 -9.14
CA TYR A 318 -13.25 6.30 -10.43
C TYR A 318 -11.99 5.83 -11.16
N TYR A 319 -12.19 5.15 -12.28
CA TYR A 319 -11.14 4.75 -13.20
C TYR A 319 -10.94 5.84 -14.25
N ASN A 320 -9.89 6.63 -14.09
CA ASN A 320 -9.56 7.81 -14.90
C ASN A 320 -8.27 7.68 -15.69
N ASN A 321 -7.70 6.49 -15.74
CA ASN A 321 -6.54 6.19 -16.57
C ASN A 321 -6.96 6.17 -18.05
N ILE A 322 -6.35 7.06 -18.82
CA ILE A 322 -6.63 7.29 -20.25
C ILE A 322 -5.63 6.58 -21.17
N ASN A 323 -4.83 5.65 -20.65
CA ASN A 323 -3.96 4.81 -21.47
C ASN A 323 -4.77 4.09 -22.55
N ALA A 324 -4.20 3.94 -23.74
CA ALA A 324 -4.86 3.33 -24.88
C ALA A 324 -5.32 1.89 -24.60
N SER A 325 -4.60 1.17 -23.77
CA SER A 325 -4.99 -0.16 -23.28
C SER A 325 -5.89 -0.02 -22.04
N PRO A 326 -7.03 -0.73 -21.97
CA PRO A 326 -7.86 -0.78 -20.77
C PRO A 326 -7.11 -1.41 -19.58
N MET A 327 -7.63 -1.22 -18.37
CA MET A 327 -7.16 -1.96 -17.19
C MET A 327 -7.34 -3.46 -17.45
N GLN A 328 -6.37 -4.28 -17.06
CA GLN A 328 -6.49 -5.73 -17.17
C GLN A 328 -6.79 -6.37 -15.82
N VAL A 329 -7.82 -7.20 -15.75
CA VAL A 329 -8.20 -7.99 -14.57
C VAL A 329 -8.09 -9.48 -14.93
N GLY A 330 -7.12 -10.16 -14.32
CA GLY A 330 -6.85 -11.58 -14.55
C GLY A 330 -7.88 -12.52 -13.93
N GLY A 331 -8.47 -12.11 -12.80
CA GLY A 331 -9.53 -12.83 -12.11
C GLY A 331 -10.93 -12.24 -12.35
N ASN A 332 -11.76 -12.33 -11.32
CA ASN A 332 -13.13 -11.83 -11.34
C ASN A 332 -13.19 -10.32 -11.10
N LEU A 333 -14.22 -9.68 -11.65
CA LEU A 333 -14.61 -8.31 -11.29
C LEU A 333 -15.90 -8.36 -10.47
N GLU A 334 -15.87 -7.82 -9.26
CA GLU A 334 -17.04 -7.69 -8.41
C GLU A 334 -17.31 -6.23 -8.03
N VAL A 335 -18.55 -5.77 -8.21
CA VAL A 335 -19.02 -4.50 -7.68
C VAL A 335 -20.14 -4.78 -6.71
N ASN A 336 -19.89 -4.58 -5.42
CA ASN A 336 -20.81 -4.94 -4.37
C ASN A 336 -21.96 -3.94 -4.18
N ALA A 337 -23.04 -4.41 -3.54
CA ALA A 337 -24.26 -3.63 -3.34
C ALA A 337 -23.96 -2.24 -2.75
N GLY A 338 -24.64 -1.22 -3.29
CA GLY A 338 -24.42 0.19 -2.91
C GLY A 338 -23.12 0.82 -3.45
N SER A 339 -22.15 0.03 -3.92
CA SER A 339 -20.88 0.53 -4.43
C SER A 339 -20.92 0.85 -5.93
N LEU A 340 -19.95 1.62 -6.43
CA LEU A 340 -19.86 2.10 -7.81
C LEU A 340 -18.45 1.91 -8.36
N LEU A 341 -18.34 1.35 -9.57
CA LEU A 341 -17.17 1.49 -10.42
C LEU A 341 -17.55 2.31 -11.65
N THR A 342 -16.85 3.42 -11.90
CA THR A 342 -17.15 4.33 -13.00
C THR A 342 -15.91 4.76 -13.78
N ASN A 343 -16.05 5.02 -15.08
CA ASN A 343 -15.02 5.68 -15.89
C ASN A 343 -15.27 7.19 -16.06
N LEU A 344 -16.21 7.78 -15.32
CA LEU A 344 -16.44 9.22 -15.31
C LEU A 344 -15.19 9.96 -14.81
N SER A 345 -14.78 11.05 -15.47
CA SER A 345 -13.71 11.92 -14.93
C SER A 345 -14.16 12.49 -13.59
N TYR A 346 -13.33 12.35 -12.56
CA TYR A 346 -13.72 12.67 -11.20
C TYR A 346 -14.12 14.15 -10.99
N ASP A 347 -13.63 15.06 -11.83
CA ASP A 347 -13.95 16.48 -11.87
C ASP A 347 -14.55 16.92 -13.22
N ASN A 348 -14.96 15.95 -14.05
CA ASN A 348 -15.37 16.14 -15.45
C ASN A 348 -14.32 16.83 -16.35
N THR A 349 -13.08 16.96 -15.90
CA THR A 349 -11.99 17.56 -16.68
C THR A 349 -11.26 16.48 -17.47
N VAL A 350 -10.89 16.79 -18.71
CA VAL A 350 -10.09 15.91 -19.57
C VAL A 350 -8.80 16.63 -19.93
N THR A 351 -7.66 16.01 -19.66
CA THR A 351 -6.32 16.51 -19.95
C THR A 351 -5.47 15.40 -20.59
N ALA A 352 -4.22 15.70 -20.93
CA ALA A 352 -3.27 14.69 -21.41
C ALA A 352 -2.83 13.68 -20.33
N ALA A 353 -3.14 13.93 -19.05
CA ALA A 353 -2.74 13.08 -17.92
C ALA A 353 -3.91 12.31 -17.28
N ARG A 354 -5.16 12.73 -17.54
CA ARG A 354 -6.37 12.14 -16.94
C ARG A 354 -7.63 12.45 -17.74
N GLY A 355 -8.68 11.67 -17.50
CA GLY A 355 -9.99 11.94 -18.08
C GLY A 355 -10.95 10.77 -17.90
N HIS A 356 -11.83 10.56 -18.88
CA HIS A 356 -12.70 9.39 -18.87
C HIS A 356 -11.90 8.12 -19.18
N GLY A 357 -11.88 7.17 -18.26
CA GLY A 357 -11.08 5.96 -18.40
C GLY A 357 -11.45 5.15 -19.63
N THR A 358 -10.45 4.50 -20.24
CA THR A 358 -10.63 3.80 -21.53
C THR A 358 -11.43 2.51 -21.44
N GLY A 359 -11.41 1.84 -20.28
CA GLY A 359 -12.18 0.61 -20.05
C GLY A 359 -11.49 -0.39 -19.15
N VAL A 360 -12.09 -1.58 -19.06
CA VAL A 360 -11.61 -2.72 -18.30
C VAL A 360 -11.72 -3.99 -19.16
N GLU A 361 -10.65 -4.76 -19.22
CA GLU A 361 -10.60 -6.13 -19.72
C GLU A 361 -10.69 -7.10 -18.53
N VAL A 362 -11.61 -8.06 -18.56
CA VAL A 362 -11.82 -9.04 -17.50
C VAL A 362 -11.69 -10.45 -18.07
N LYS A 363 -10.86 -11.29 -17.44
CA LYS A 363 -10.63 -12.70 -17.81
C LYS A 363 -11.45 -13.70 -16.99
N GLY A 364 -11.88 -13.32 -15.78
CA GLY A 364 -12.78 -14.10 -14.92
C GLY A 364 -14.26 -13.68 -15.02
N ASN A 365 -15.06 -14.09 -14.05
CA ASN A 365 -16.48 -13.76 -13.99
C ASN A 365 -16.72 -12.29 -13.62
N ILE A 366 -17.92 -11.80 -13.93
CA ILE A 366 -18.37 -10.47 -13.54
C ILE A 366 -19.61 -10.59 -12.66
N THR A 367 -19.55 -10.01 -11.46
CA THR A 367 -20.68 -9.94 -10.53
C THR A 367 -20.94 -8.47 -10.18
N VAL A 368 -22.12 -7.95 -10.54
CA VAL A 368 -22.49 -6.56 -10.25
C VAL A 368 -23.74 -6.56 -9.38
N ASN A 369 -23.58 -6.27 -8.09
CA ASN A 369 -24.66 -6.00 -7.15
C ASN A 369 -24.81 -4.50 -6.86
N GLY A 370 -23.73 -3.73 -7.03
CA GLY A 370 -23.71 -2.27 -7.02
C GLY A 370 -23.92 -1.70 -8.42
N THR A 371 -23.15 -0.70 -8.82
CA THR A 371 -23.26 -0.06 -10.12
C THR A 371 -21.94 -0.10 -10.89
N LEU A 372 -21.98 -0.60 -12.13
CA LEU A 372 -20.89 -0.54 -13.08
C LEU A 372 -21.24 0.40 -14.23
N THR A 373 -20.50 1.49 -14.37
CA THR A 373 -20.73 2.51 -15.41
C THR A 373 -19.45 2.77 -16.19
N LEU A 374 -19.32 2.14 -17.35
CA LEU A 374 -18.22 2.34 -18.29
C LEU A 374 -18.75 2.98 -19.57
N ASN A 375 -19.45 4.12 -19.46
CA ASN A 375 -20.06 4.80 -20.60
C ASN A 375 -19.93 6.32 -20.62
N ALA A 376 -18.98 6.89 -19.86
CA ALA A 376 -18.77 8.32 -19.81
C ALA A 376 -18.17 8.87 -21.12
N ASN A 377 -18.78 9.92 -21.68
CA ASN A 377 -18.28 10.69 -22.84
C ASN A 377 -17.82 9.84 -24.04
N ASN A 378 -18.62 8.85 -24.41
CA ASN A 378 -18.33 7.90 -25.51
C ASN A 378 -17.03 7.10 -25.32
N LYS A 379 -16.62 6.89 -24.06
CA LYS A 379 -15.50 6.04 -23.65
C LYS A 379 -16.00 4.94 -22.72
N GLY A 380 -15.23 3.85 -22.66
CA GLY A 380 -15.47 2.73 -21.75
C GLY A 380 -15.68 1.42 -22.50
N LEU A 381 -14.57 0.71 -22.72
CA LEU A 381 -14.58 -0.67 -23.18
C LEU A 381 -14.78 -1.61 -21.99
N LEU A 382 -15.72 -2.54 -22.08
CA LEU A 382 -15.69 -3.78 -21.32
C LEU A 382 -15.29 -4.91 -22.27
N LYS A 383 -14.08 -5.43 -22.11
CA LYS A 383 -13.59 -6.57 -22.89
C LYS A 383 -13.65 -7.85 -22.05
N LEU A 384 -14.31 -8.88 -22.56
CA LEU A 384 -14.41 -10.19 -21.93
C LEU A 384 -13.49 -11.15 -22.67
N SER A 385 -12.39 -11.55 -22.02
CA SER A 385 -11.33 -12.33 -22.67
C SER A 385 -10.92 -13.56 -21.86
N GLY A 386 -9.85 -14.24 -22.28
CA GLY A 386 -9.37 -15.48 -21.68
C GLY A 386 -9.99 -16.75 -22.26
N ILE A 387 -9.54 -17.91 -21.76
CA ILE A 387 -9.77 -19.22 -22.40
C ILE A 387 -11.03 -19.95 -21.93
N GLY A 388 -11.51 -19.66 -20.71
CA GLY A 388 -12.61 -20.39 -20.06
C GLY A 388 -13.94 -19.65 -20.15
N ASP A 389 -15.04 -20.35 -19.90
CA ASP A 389 -16.36 -19.74 -19.89
C ASP A 389 -16.44 -18.65 -18.80
N GLN A 390 -17.13 -17.55 -19.11
CA GLN A 390 -17.38 -16.46 -18.16
C GLN A 390 -18.87 -16.31 -17.89
N ILE A 391 -19.21 -15.90 -16.68
CA ILE A 391 -20.58 -15.59 -16.26
C ILE A 391 -20.65 -14.11 -15.91
N ILE A 392 -21.68 -13.44 -16.42
CA ILE A 392 -22.07 -12.10 -15.99
C ILE A 392 -23.32 -12.25 -15.13
N SER A 393 -23.27 -11.77 -13.88
CA SER A 393 -24.33 -11.98 -12.89
C SER A 393 -24.47 -10.81 -11.92
N GLY A 394 -25.38 -10.94 -10.96
CA GLY A 394 -25.65 -9.98 -9.91
C GLY A 394 -27.06 -9.39 -9.99
N THR A 395 -27.32 -8.41 -9.15
CA THR A 395 -28.66 -7.82 -8.95
C THR A 395 -28.79 -6.43 -9.57
N GLY A 396 -30.02 -5.91 -9.65
CA GLY A 396 -30.36 -4.62 -10.25
C GLY A 396 -30.48 -4.68 -11.79
N ALA A 397 -31.48 -4.01 -12.34
CA ALA A 397 -31.78 -4.08 -13.77
C ALA A 397 -31.03 -3.01 -14.61
N GLU A 398 -30.70 -1.85 -14.05
CA GLU A 398 -30.18 -0.69 -14.82
C GLU A 398 -28.79 -0.22 -14.36
N ASN A 399 -28.11 -1.03 -13.57
CA ASN A 399 -26.86 -0.71 -12.89
C ASN A 399 -25.61 -1.28 -13.61
N MET A 400 -25.73 -1.73 -14.86
CA MET A 400 -24.58 -2.10 -15.70
C MET A 400 -24.70 -1.41 -17.06
N ASN A 401 -23.95 -0.30 -17.22
CA ASN A 401 -24.02 0.60 -18.37
C ASN A 401 -22.65 0.71 -19.04
N ILE A 402 -22.53 0.22 -20.27
CA ILE A 402 -21.26 0.02 -20.97
C ILE A 402 -21.30 0.75 -22.31
N GLU A 403 -20.24 1.47 -22.68
CA GLU A 403 -20.15 2.10 -24.01
C GLU A 403 -19.91 1.05 -25.09
N ASN A 404 -18.80 0.33 -24.98
CA ASN A 404 -18.42 -0.72 -25.91
C ASN A 404 -18.25 -2.03 -25.16
N LEU A 405 -18.93 -3.09 -25.60
CA LEU A 405 -18.81 -4.43 -25.08
C LEU A 405 -18.15 -5.32 -26.14
N GLU A 406 -16.97 -5.85 -25.82
CA GLU A 406 -16.23 -6.77 -26.68
C GLU A 406 -16.16 -8.16 -26.03
N ILE A 407 -16.36 -9.21 -26.82
CA ILE A 407 -16.13 -10.58 -26.40
C ILE A 407 -15.03 -11.16 -27.28
N ASP A 408 -13.92 -11.52 -26.66
CA ASP A 408 -12.73 -12.02 -27.35
C ASP A 408 -12.16 -13.25 -26.62
N LYS A 409 -12.85 -14.38 -26.81
CA LYS A 409 -12.50 -15.68 -26.22
C LYS A 409 -11.62 -16.47 -27.19
N LEU A 410 -10.36 -16.69 -26.80
CA LEU A 410 -9.38 -17.45 -27.57
C LEU A 410 -8.70 -18.51 -26.67
N PRO A 411 -8.86 -19.82 -26.92
CA PRO A 411 -9.72 -20.44 -27.93
C PRO A 411 -11.21 -20.13 -27.69
N ALA A 412 -12.05 -20.40 -28.71
CA ALA A 412 -13.48 -20.12 -28.66
C ALA A 412 -14.14 -20.70 -27.39
N SER A 413 -14.80 -19.84 -26.63
CA SER A 413 -15.53 -20.16 -25.39
C SER A 413 -16.75 -19.22 -25.29
N LYS A 414 -17.56 -19.36 -24.25
CA LYS A 414 -18.81 -18.61 -24.09
C LYS A 414 -18.81 -17.64 -22.91
N VAL A 415 -19.61 -16.59 -23.06
CA VAL A 415 -20.05 -15.71 -22.00
C VAL A 415 -21.53 -15.96 -21.75
N ILE A 416 -21.89 -16.32 -20.53
CA ILE A 416 -23.28 -16.54 -20.10
C ILE A 416 -23.78 -15.28 -19.40
N ASN A 417 -24.80 -14.64 -19.97
CA ASN A 417 -25.41 -13.44 -19.40
C ASN A 417 -26.64 -13.76 -18.55
N ASN A 418 -26.52 -13.58 -17.23
CA ASN A 418 -27.59 -13.80 -16.26
C ASN A 418 -28.19 -12.50 -15.68
N ARG A 419 -27.77 -11.33 -16.19
CA ARG A 419 -28.31 -10.03 -15.76
C ARG A 419 -28.56 -9.10 -16.94
N LYS A 420 -29.27 -7.99 -16.69
CA LYS A 420 -29.41 -6.95 -17.71
C LYS A 420 -28.08 -6.19 -17.87
N VAL A 421 -27.68 -6.01 -19.14
CA VAL A 421 -26.49 -5.26 -19.57
C VAL A 421 -26.92 -4.25 -20.64
N ASN A 422 -26.69 -2.96 -20.37
CA ASN A 422 -26.97 -1.87 -21.31
C ASN A 422 -25.70 -1.52 -22.09
N VAL A 423 -25.76 -1.57 -23.43
CA VAL A 423 -24.66 -1.20 -24.32
C VAL A 423 -25.04 0.04 -25.14
N TYR A 424 -24.22 1.08 -25.09
CA TYR A 424 -24.55 2.40 -25.63
C TYR A 424 -23.93 2.71 -26.99
N ASN A 425 -22.95 1.94 -27.45
CA ASN A 425 -22.33 2.14 -28.76
C ASN A 425 -22.12 0.86 -29.53
N THR A 426 -21.28 -0.06 -29.06
CA THR A 426 -20.91 -1.24 -29.87
C THR A 426 -20.94 -2.51 -29.04
N PHE A 427 -21.61 -3.53 -29.58
CA PHE A 427 -21.47 -4.93 -29.14
C PHE A 427 -20.67 -5.71 -30.19
N ALA A 428 -19.49 -6.21 -29.81
CA ALA A 428 -18.53 -6.83 -30.70
C ALA A 428 -18.13 -8.23 -30.22
N PRO A 429 -18.88 -9.27 -30.61
CA PRO A 429 -18.43 -10.65 -30.39
C PRO A 429 -17.43 -11.06 -31.49
N LEU A 430 -16.20 -11.36 -31.09
CA LEU A 430 -15.05 -11.62 -31.96
C LEU A 430 -14.62 -13.10 -31.90
N ASN A 431 -13.73 -13.52 -32.80
CA ASN A 431 -12.92 -14.75 -32.65
C ASN A 431 -13.70 -16.04 -32.31
N SER A 432 -14.81 -16.28 -33.02
CA SER A 432 -15.69 -17.44 -32.76
C SER A 432 -16.23 -17.53 -31.31
N SER A 433 -16.19 -16.43 -30.57
CA SER A 433 -16.76 -16.33 -29.23
C SER A 433 -18.27 -16.54 -29.27
N ARG A 434 -18.82 -17.06 -28.17
CA ARG A 434 -20.26 -17.23 -28.01
C ARG A 434 -20.81 -16.31 -26.93
N TRP A 435 -21.85 -15.56 -27.25
CA TRP A 435 -22.72 -14.95 -26.26
C TRP A 435 -23.93 -15.85 -26.02
N GLU A 436 -24.13 -16.26 -24.78
CA GLU A 436 -25.21 -17.15 -24.38
C GLU A 436 -26.17 -16.42 -23.42
N PHE A 437 -27.43 -16.32 -23.81
CA PHE A 437 -28.47 -15.76 -22.97
C PHE A 437 -28.89 -16.75 -21.88
N GLY A 438 -28.54 -16.42 -20.64
CA GLY A 438 -29.09 -17.04 -19.44
C GLY A 438 -30.42 -16.35 -19.07
N SER A 439 -30.54 -15.85 -17.84
CA SER A 439 -31.70 -15.07 -17.41
C SER A 439 -31.64 -13.57 -17.75
N GLY A 440 -30.51 -13.08 -18.27
CA GLY A 440 -30.23 -11.66 -18.43
C GLY A 440 -30.54 -11.12 -19.82
N ASP A 441 -30.91 -9.84 -19.89
CA ASP A 441 -31.07 -9.13 -21.16
C ASP A 441 -29.78 -8.45 -21.61
N LEU A 442 -29.53 -8.44 -22.92
CA LEU A 442 -28.55 -7.55 -23.56
C LEU A 442 -29.35 -6.45 -24.26
N VAL A 443 -29.20 -5.21 -23.84
CA VAL A 443 -29.96 -4.08 -24.35
C VAL A 443 -29.06 -3.13 -25.10
N LEU A 444 -29.23 -3.05 -26.41
CA LEU A 444 -28.63 -2.01 -27.24
C LEU A 444 -29.41 -0.72 -27.06
N LYS A 445 -28.78 0.29 -26.48
CA LYS A 445 -29.39 1.59 -26.17
C LYS A 445 -29.30 2.52 -27.39
N SER A 446 -30.29 3.39 -27.51
CA SER A 446 -30.30 4.46 -28.49
C SER A 446 -30.74 5.75 -27.80
N ASN A 447 -30.13 6.87 -28.18
CA ASN A 447 -30.44 8.20 -27.68
C ASN A 447 -30.42 9.22 -28.83
N PHE A 448 -30.56 10.50 -28.50
CA PHE A 448 -30.60 11.57 -29.49
C PHE A 448 -29.34 11.67 -30.38
N THR A 449 -28.17 11.30 -29.85
CA THR A 449 -26.89 11.48 -30.55
C THR A 449 -26.31 10.20 -31.14
N LYS A 450 -26.77 9.02 -30.69
CA LYS A 450 -26.23 7.73 -31.15
C LYS A 450 -27.21 6.57 -30.97
N THR A 451 -27.01 5.55 -31.79
CA THR A 451 -27.70 4.25 -31.69
C THR A 451 -26.65 3.17 -31.59
N ALA A 452 -26.76 2.31 -30.58
CA ALA A 452 -25.86 1.18 -30.43
C ALA A 452 -26.01 0.19 -31.59
N ARG A 453 -24.92 -0.49 -31.94
CA ARG A 453 -24.84 -1.46 -33.03
C ARG A 453 -24.17 -2.76 -32.61
N VAL A 454 -24.30 -3.77 -33.46
CA VAL A 454 -23.53 -5.02 -33.38
C VAL A 454 -22.48 -5.02 -34.49
N GLU A 455 -21.25 -5.38 -34.17
CA GLU A 455 -20.22 -5.61 -35.20
C GLU A 455 -20.52 -6.86 -36.03
N VAL A 456 -19.92 -6.96 -37.21
CA VAL A 456 -20.15 -8.09 -38.13
C VAL A 456 -19.70 -9.40 -37.47
N LEU A 457 -20.65 -10.33 -37.34
CA LEU A 457 -20.39 -11.65 -36.76
C LEU A 457 -19.53 -12.49 -37.71
N THR A 458 -18.26 -12.65 -37.39
CA THR A 458 -17.32 -13.46 -38.18
C THR A 458 -16.99 -14.74 -37.41
N GLY A 459 -17.89 -15.72 -37.47
CA GLY A 459 -17.77 -17.00 -36.75
C GLY A 459 -18.28 -16.97 -35.30
N ALA A 460 -18.54 -15.79 -34.74
CA ALA A 460 -19.16 -15.65 -33.43
C ALA A 460 -20.64 -16.10 -33.42
N LEU A 461 -21.11 -16.59 -32.28
CA LEU A 461 -22.47 -17.11 -32.09
C LEU A 461 -23.22 -16.37 -30.99
N ILE A 462 -24.53 -16.20 -31.18
CA ILE A 462 -25.45 -15.70 -30.17
C ILE A 462 -26.52 -16.78 -29.95
N THR A 463 -26.67 -17.28 -28.73
CA THR A 463 -27.56 -18.41 -28.40
C THR A 463 -28.55 -18.06 -27.30
N TYR A 464 -29.75 -18.65 -27.36
CA TYR A 464 -30.87 -18.37 -26.44
C TYR A 464 -31.36 -19.66 -25.75
N PRO A 465 -30.55 -20.29 -24.89
CA PRO A 465 -30.99 -21.49 -24.18
C PRO A 465 -31.98 -21.20 -23.02
N ALA A 466 -32.10 -19.95 -22.59
CA ALA A 466 -32.95 -19.53 -21.48
C ALA A 466 -33.74 -18.23 -21.80
N ALA A 467 -34.35 -17.63 -20.77
CA ALA A 467 -35.33 -16.55 -20.93
C ALA A 467 -34.76 -15.16 -21.28
N GLY A 468 -33.44 -14.98 -21.23
CA GLY A 468 -32.78 -13.71 -21.54
C GLY A 468 -33.01 -13.26 -22.97
N ARG A 469 -33.07 -11.94 -23.19
CA ARG A 469 -33.45 -11.35 -24.47
C ARG A 469 -32.36 -10.46 -25.04
N PHE A 470 -32.29 -10.45 -26.38
CA PHE A 470 -31.57 -9.41 -27.12
C PHE A 470 -32.56 -8.30 -27.44
N VAL A 471 -32.37 -7.13 -26.84
CA VAL A 471 -33.29 -5.99 -26.93
C VAL A 471 -32.59 -4.86 -27.67
N VAL A 472 -33.28 -4.28 -28.66
CA VAL A 472 -32.82 -3.07 -29.35
C VAL A 472 -33.77 -1.94 -29.01
N GLU A 473 -33.28 -0.94 -28.30
CA GLU A 473 -34.01 0.30 -28.11
C GLU A 473 -33.78 1.21 -29.29
N ARG A 474 -34.85 1.83 -29.77
CA ARG A 474 -34.80 2.82 -30.85
C ARG A 474 -35.23 4.16 -30.30
N TYR A 475 -34.34 5.14 -30.37
CA TYR A 475 -34.72 6.53 -30.16
C TYR A 475 -35.50 7.02 -31.37
N ILE A 476 -36.72 7.49 -31.14
CA ILE A 476 -37.59 8.09 -32.16
C ILE A 476 -37.78 9.55 -31.76
N ASN A 477 -37.14 10.46 -32.48
CA ASN A 477 -37.42 11.89 -32.34
C ASN A 477 -38.74 12.20 -33.03
N TYR A 478 -39.80 12.41 -32.26
CA TYR A 478 -41.12 12.73 -32.79
C TYR A 478 -41.59 14.08 -32.23
N ALA A 479 -41.84 15.05 -33.11
CA ALA A 479 -42.25 16.40 -32.77
C ALA A 479 -43.79 16.60 -32.70
N GLY A 480 -44.57 15.51 -32.75
CA GLY A 480 -46.03 15.52 -32.65
C GLY A 480 -46.55 14.78 -31.41
N ASN A 481 -47.87 14.78 -31.22
CA ASN A 481 -48.50 13.95 -30.19
C ASN A 481 -48.51 12.49 -30.64
N TRP A 482 -48.04 11.58 -29.78
CA TRP A 482 -48.22 10.14 -29.98
C TRP A 482 -49.71 9.81 -29.84
N ASN A 483 -50.38 9.49 -30.95
CA ASN A 483 -51.66 8.80 -30.90
C ASN A 483 -51.39 7.30 -31.00
N LEU A 484 -51.33 6.64 -29.84
CA LEU A 484 -51.38 5.19 -29.73
C LEU A 484 -52.87 4.81 -29.63
N LEU A 485 -53.55 4.78 -30.78
CA LEU A 485 -54.90 4.21 -30.90
C LEU A 485 -54.82 2.82 -31.53
#